data_AF-A0A5C5W7T9-F1
#
_entry.id   AF-A0A5C5W7T9-F1
#
_cell.length_a   1.000
_cell.length_b   1.000
_cell.length_c   1.000
_cell.angle_alpha   90.00
_cell.angle_beta   90.00
_cell.angle_gamma   90.00
#
_symmetry.space_group_name_H-M   'P 1'
#
loop_
_entity.id
_entity.type
_entity.pdbx_description
1 polymer ?
#
loop_
_entity_poly.entity_id
_entity_poly.type
_entity_poly.pdbx_seq_one_letter_code
_entity_poly.pdbx_strand_id
1 'polypeptide(L)'
;MKPLFCLLLLAAVLSANGPAQSNIDAANAFAWAENIGWTNWRHERPAAGDGVLARQRILSGFVWSENTGWLNLGDGAPADGVQYANVDSYDFGVNLDPDTRELFGLAWGENVGWVNFAGGGLAAPPQPARLAEMSAGGGCRFRGFAWAENVGWLNLDDAGRFVALATSVLLADMNCDCTVDILDINPFVLALSDPAAFAAAYPGCSILNGDLNADDSVDVLDINPFIGRLSGF
;
A
#
# COMPACT_ATOMS: atom_id res chain seq x y z
N MET A 1 49.12 -14.28 34.30
CA MET A 1 48.01 -15.10 33.77
C MET A 1 46.97 -14.12 33.24
N LYS A 2 46.69 -14.15 31.93
CA LYS A 2 45.89 -13.16 31.19
C LYS A 2 44.38 -13.41 31.42
N PRO A 3 43.54 -12.40 31.67
CA PRO A 3 42.09 -12.61 31.61
C PRO A 3 41.67 -12.63 30.13
N LEU A 4 41.11 -13.75 29.70
CA LEU A 4 40.53 -13.94 28.38
C LEU A 4 39.12 -13.32 28.42
N PHE A 5 38.95 -12.10 27.90
CA PHE A 5 37.66 -11.45 27.74
C PHE A 5 37.03 -12.01 26.46
N CYS A 6 36.10 -12.96 26.60
CA CYS A 6 35.38 -13.55 25.48
C CYS A 6 34.19 -12.63 25.14
N LEU A 7 34.39 -11.74 24.18
CA LEU A 7 33.35 -10.86 23.64
C LEU A 7 32.45 -11.71 22.71
N LEU A 8 31.29 -12.15 23.20
CA LEU A 8 30.26 -12.73 22.36
C LEU A 8 29.60 -11.61 21.55
N LEU A 9 29.97 -11.49 20.28
CA LEU A 9 29.18 -10.77 19.29
C LEU A 9 27.83 -11.49 19.11
N LEU A 10 26.75 -10.87 19.56
CA LEU A 10 25.40 -11.29 19.21
C LEU A 10 25.10 -10.73 17.81
N ALA A 11 25.31 -11.55 16.78
CA ALA A 11 24.83 -11.25 15.44
C ALA A 11 23.31 -11.49 15.41
N ALA A 12 22.51 -10.44 15.63
CA ALA A 12 21.13 -10.43 15.20
C ALA A 12 21.11 -10.04 13.72
N VAL A 13 21.07 -11.04 12.83
CA VAL A 13 20.75 -10.79 11.42
C VAL A 13 19.34 -11.32 11.15
N LEU A 14 18.47 -10.33 11.02
CA LEU A 14 17.18 -10.22 10.37
C LEU A 14 16.54 -11.47 9.72
N SER A 15 15.27 -11.63 10.12
CA SER A 15 14.10 -11.78 9.24
C SER A 15 14.05 -12.99 8.31
N ALA A 16 13.35 -14.04 8.76
CA ALA A 16 12.65 -14.90 7.83
C ALA A 16 11.53 -14.07 7.16
N ASN A 17 11.76 -13.62 5.93
CA ASN A 17 10.71 -13.08 5.08
C ASN A 17 9.73 -14.22 4.74
N GLY A 18 8.72 -14.43 5.57
CA GLY A 18 7.48 -15.02 5.09
C GLY A 18 6.85 -14.08 4.06
N PRO A 19 6.00 -14.56 3.13
CA PRO A 19 5.16 -13.65 2.35
C PRO A 19 4.48 -12.68 3.32
N ALA A 20 4.72 -11.39 3.10
CA ALA A 20 4.12 -10.35 3.93
C ALA A 20 2.60 -10.50 3.82
N GLN A 21 1.94 -10.67 4.97
CA GLN A 21 0.49 -10.82 5.00
C GLN A 21 -0.16 -9.57 4.40
N SER A 22 -1.26 -9.77 3.68
CA SER A 22 -2.10 -8.69 3.18
C SER A 22 -2.42 -7.68 4.28
N ASN A 23 -2.27 -6.40 3.98
CA ASN A 23 -2.67 -5.30 4.86
C ASN A 23 -4.04 -4.72 4.51
N ILE A 24 -4.86 -5.49 3.78
CA ILE A 24 -6.27 -5.19 3.58
C ILE A 24 -7.06 -5.55 4.84
N ASP A 25 -7.97 -4.67 5.25
CA ASP A 25 -8.84 -4.87 6.41
C ASP A 25 -9.68 -6.15 6.26
N ALA A 26 -9.80 -6.93 7.34
CA ALA A 26 -10.51 -8.21 7.30
C ALA A 26 -12.02 -8.05 7.11
N ALA A 27 -12.58 -6.94 7.61
CA ALA A 27 -14.02 -6.69 7.54
C ALA A 27 -14.43 -6.06 6.20
N ASN A 28 -13.55 -5.28 5.59
CA ASN A 28 -13.77 -4.51 4.37
C ASN A 28 -12.73 -4.90 3.31
N ALA A 29 -12.88 -6.09 2.73
CA ALA A 29 -11.95 -6.67 1.75
C ALA A 29 -12.57 -6.86 0.36
N PHE A 30 -13.81 -6.41 0.13
CA PHE A 30 -14.57 -6.77 -1.05
C PHE A 30 -14.98 -5.56 -1.88
N ALA A 31 -14.85 -5.69 -3.20
CA ALA A 31 -15.34 -4.74 -4.19
C ALA A 31 -16.19 -5.44 -5.24
N TRP A 32 -17.01 -4.68 -5.96
CA TRP A 32 -17.91 -5.19 -6.98
C TRP A 32 -17.51 -4.72 -8.38
N ALA A 33 -17.64 -5.60 -9.36
CA ALA A 33 -17.57 -5.27 -10.78
C ALA A 33 -18.76 -5.91 -11.51
N GLU A 34 -19.42 -5.14 -12.35
CA GLU A 34 -20.67 -5.57 -13.00
C GLU A 34 -20.52 -6.87 -13.79
N ASN A 35 -19.39 -7.04 -14.48
CA ASN A 35 -19.19 -8.17 -15.40
C ASN A 35 -18.45 -9.35 -14.76
N ILE A 36 -17.81 -9.17 -13.59
CA ILE A 36 -16.97 -10.22 -12.95
C ILE A 36 -17.33 -10.47 -11.48
N GLY A 37 -18.40 -9.84 -11.00
CA GLY A 37 -18.97 -10.08 -9.68
C GLY A 37 -18.12 -9.55 -8.54
N TRP A 38 -18.13 -10.30 -7.43
CA TRP A 38 -17.35 -9.96 -6.23
C TRP A 38 -15.87 -10.22 -6.45
N THR A 39 -15.08 -9.26 -5.96
CA THR A 39 -13.62 -9.38 -5.86
C THR A 39 -13.21 -9.32 -4.41
N ASN A 40 -12.26 -10.17 -4.01
CA ASN A 40 -11.71 -10.25 -2.66
C ASN A 40 -10.23 -9.87 -2.69
N TRP A 41 -9.91 -8.76 -2.03
CA TRP A 41 -8.59 -8.13 -2.02
C TRP A 41 -7.67 -8.65 -0.92
N ARG A 42 -8.23 -9.33 0.08
CA ARG A 42 -7.48 -9.94 1.18
C ARG A 42 -7.43 -11.46 1.04
N HIS A 43 -7.43 -11.98 -0.17
CA HIS A 43 -7.64 -13.41 -0.35
C HIS A 43 -6.39 -14.20 0.09
N GLU A 44 -6.50 -14.97 1.18
CA GLU A 44 -5.39 -15.72 1.81
C GLU A 44 -5.37 -17.22 1.40
N ARG A 45 -5.85 -17.55 0.20
CA ARG A 45 -5.84 -18.90 -0.38
C ARG A 45 -5.35 -18.84 -1.84
N PRO A 46 -4.81 -19.93 -2.42
CA PRO A 46 -4.50 -21.20 -1.79
C PRO A 46 -3.35 -21.10 -0.78
N ALA A 47 -2.54 -20.03 -0.78
CA ALA A 47 -1.53 -19.78 0.25
C ALA A 47 -1.86 -18.50 1.06
N ALA A 48 -1.50 -18.54 2.35
CA ALA A 48 -1.58 -17.37 3.20
C ALA A 48 -0.53 -16.34 2.74
N GLY A 49 -0.94 -15.08 2.58
CA GLY A 49 -0.07 -13.99 2.14
C GLY A 49 -0.14 -13.64 0.65
N ASP A 50 -0.96 -14.33 -0.14
CA ASP A 50 -1.14 -14.01 -1.58
C ASP A 50 -1.99 -12.75 -1.81
N GLY A 51 -2.79 -12.33 -0.81
CA GLY A 51 -3.67 -11.17 -0.92
C GLY A 51 -2.91 -9.85 -1.13
N VAL A 52 -3.66 -8.79 -1.45
CA VAL A 52 -3.07 -7.49 -1.77
C VAL A 52 -2.26 -6.93 -0.60
N LEU A 53 -1.06 -6.46 -0.91
CA LEU A 53 -0.21 -5.69 -0.01
C LEU A 53 -0.03 -4.30 -0.60
N ALA A 54 -0.61 -3.30 0.04
CA ALA A 54 -0.36 -1.91 -0.27
C ALA A 54 0.91 -1.45 0.46
N ARG A 55 1.79 -0.76 -0.26
CA ARG A 55 2.94 -0.02 0.27
C ARG A 55 2.80 1.44 -0.14
N GLN A 56 3.74 2.26 0.30
CA GLN A 56 3.74 3.70 0.13
C GLN A 56 3.65 4.15 -1.34
N ARG A 57 4.17 3.33 -2.27
CA ARG A 57 4.27 3.65 -3.70
C ARG A 57 3.75 2.58 -4.65
N ILE A 58 3.48 1.37 -4.16
CA ILE A 58 3.05 0.24 -4.97
C ILE A 58 2.02 -0.62 -4.25
N LEU A 59 1.22 -1.33 -5.02
CA LEU A 59 0.47 -2.48 -4.56
C LEU A 59 1.12 -3.74 -5.16
N SER A 60 1.00 -4.86 -4.44
CA SER A 60 1.46 -6.17 -4.93
C SER A 60 0.51 -7.27 -4.49
N GLY A 61 0.72 -8.48 -4.99
CA GLY A 61 -0.10 -9.63 -4.66
C GLY A 61 -1.35 -9.72 -5.53
N PHE A 62 -2.36 -10.46 -5.05
CA PHE A 62 -3.46 -10.91 -5.86
C PHE A 62 -4.83 -10.53 -5.31
N VAL A 63 -5.73 -10.17 -6.22
CA VAL A 63 -7.17 -10.07 -5.98
C VAL A 63 -7.85 -11.30 -6.57
N TRP A 64 -8.72 -11.94 -5.78
CA TRP A 64 -9.55 -13.04 -6.26
C TRP A 64 -10.88 -12.53 -6.80
N SER A 65 -11.23 -12.87 -8.04
CA SER A 65 -12.57 -12.70 -8.61
C SER A 65 -13.25 -14.07 -8.76
N GLU A 66 -14.46 -14.21 -8.22
CA GLU A 66 -15.21 -15.47 -8.30
C GLU A 66 -15.48 -15.93 -9.74
N ASN A 67 -15.63 -14.99 -10.67
CA ASN A 67 -16.05 -15.27 -12.03
C ASN A 67 -14.89 -15.27 -13.04
N THR A 68 -13.74 -14.73 -12.67
CA THR A 68 -12.60 -14.59 -13.59
C THR A 68 -11.24 -15.02 -13.03
N GLY A 69 -11.20 -15.47 -11.77
CA GLY A 69 -9.97 -15.94 -11.14
C GLY A 69 -9.09 -14.78 -10.66
N TRP A 70 -7.77 -14.92 -10.83
CA TRP A 70 -6.79 -14.03 -10.23
C TRP A 70 -6.53 -12.77 -11.05
N LEU A 71 -6.40 -11.64 -10.34
CA LEU A 71 -5.79 -10.42 -10.83
C LEU A 71 -4.48 -10.19 -10.06
N ASN A 72 -3.36 -10.09 -10.76
CA ASN A 72 -2.03 -9.79 -10.23
C ASN A 72 -1.79 -8.28 -10.26
N LEU A 73 -1.51 -7.68 -9.11
CA LEU A 73 -1.25 -6.24 -8.96
C LEU A 73 0.24 -5.89 -9.06
N GLY A 74 1.11 -6.89 -9.23
CA GLY A 74 2.56 -6.76 -9.29
C GLY A 74 3.23 -7.67 -8.26
N ASP A 75 4.53 -7.89 -8.45
CA ASP A 75 5.34 -8.82 -7.65
C ASP A 75 5.91 -8.22 -6.35
N GLY A 76 5.73 -6.90 -6.15
CA GLY A 76 6.25 -6.16 -5.01
C GLY A 76 7.73 -5.80 -5.12
N ALA A 77 8.35 -6.03 -6.27
CA ALA A 77 9.78 -5.80 -6.51
C ALA A 77 9.98 -5.03 -7.83
N PRO A 78 9.51 -3.77 -7.92
CA PRO A 78 9.72 -2.94 -9.09
C PRO A 78 11.20 -2.85 -9.45
N ALA A 79 11.51 -2.77 -10.74
CA ALA A 79 12.89 -2.86 -11.23
C ALA A 79 13.81 -1.75 -10.68
N ASP A 80 13.27 -0.58 -10.36
CA ASP A 80 14.00 0.55 -9.77
C ASP A 80 13.94 0.58 -8.22
N GLY A 81 13.22 -0.36 -7.60
CA GLY A 81 13.00 -0.43 -6.16
C GLY A 81 11.92 0.53 -5.63
N VAL A 82 11.35 1.40 -6.48
CA VAL A 82 10.46 2.48 -6.06
C VAL A 82 9.04 2.28 -6.60
N GLN A 83 8.88 2.03 -7.90
CA GLN A 83 7.57 1.88 -8.56
C GLN A 83 7.67 1.10 -9.87
N TYR A 84 6.61 0.41 -10.28
CA TYR A 84 6.63 -0.36 -11.53
C TYR A 84 6.68 0.59 -12.73
N ALA A 85 7.63 0.37 -13.64
CA ALA A 85 7.78 1.18 -14.84
C ALA A 85 6.59 1.04 -15.80
N ASN A 86 5.93 -0.14 -15.82
CA ASN A 86 4.80 -0.45 -16.70
C ASN A 86 5.10 -0.21 -18.19
N VAL A 87 6.34 -0.46 -18.61
CA VAL A 87 6.80 -0.28 -20.00
C VAL A 87 6.81 -1.58 -20.81
N ASP A 88 6.80 -2.73 -20.12
CA ASP A 88 6.77 -4.06 -20.71
C ASP A 88 6.04 -5.06 -19.79
N SER A 89 6.09 -6.34 -20.13
CA SER A 89 5.44 -7.41 -19.37
C SER A 89 6.30 -7.96 -18.23
N TYR A 90 7.54 -7.49 -18.05
CA TYR A 90 8.45 -7.94 -17.00
C TYR A 90 8.31 -7.10 -15.73
N ASP A 91 8.13 -5.79 -15.87
CA ASP A 91 7.96 -4.85 -14.75
C ASP A 91 6.61 -4.12 -14.87
N PHE A 92 5.56 -4.80 -14.40
CA PHE A 92 4.19 -4.28 -14.39
C PHE A 92 3.59 -4.36 -12.98
N GLY A 93 2.66 -3.46 -12.72
CA GLY A 93 1.89 -3.48 -11.50
C GLY A 93 1.17 -2.17 -11.24
N VAL A 94 0.50 -2.12 -10.10
CA VAL A 94 -0.27 -0.98 -9.65
C VAL A 94 0.61 -0.12 -8.74
N ASN A 95 0.76 1.14 -9.12
CA ASN A 95 1.47 2.15 -8.34
C ASN A 95 0.48 3.02 -7.55
N LEU A 96 0.97 3.61 -6.46
CA LEU A 96 0.29 4.63 -5.65
C LEU A 96 1.10 5.92 -5.74
N ASP A 97 0.49 6.96 -6.28
CA ASP A 97 1.07 8.30 -6.27
C ASP A 97 0.98 8.87 -4.84
N PRO A 98 2.11 9.17 -4.18
CA PRO A 98 2.10 9.64 -2.81
C PRO A 98 1.53 11.06 -2.64
N ASP A 99 1.53 11.88 -3.70
CA ASP A 99 1.05 13.26 -3.70
C ASP A 99 -0.45 13.31 -3.91
N THR A 100 -0.93 12.66 -4.96
CA THR A 100 -2.34 12.69 -5.36
C THR A 100 -3.18 11.61 -4.68
N ARG A 101 -2.52 10.58 -4.13
CA ARG A 101 -3.12 9.34 -3.61
C ARG A 101 -3.81 8.51 -4.68
N GLU A 102 -3.64 8.85 -5.96
CA GLU A 102 -4.21 8.12 -7.08
C GLU A 102 -3.42 6.84 -7.35
N LEU A 103 -4.14 5.79 -7.70
CA LEU A 103 -3.57 4.56 -8.21
C LEU A 103 -3.42 4.66 -9.72
N PHE A 104 -2.30 4.16 -10.23
CA PHE A 104 -2.02 4.10 -11.66
C PHE A 104 -1.28 2.82 -12.01
N GLY A 105 -1.01 2.61 -13.30
CA GLY A 105 -0.40 1.38 -13.79
C GLY A 105 -1.43 0.30 -14.10
N LEU A 106 -0.95 -0.94 -14.18
CA LEU A 106 -1.68 -2.06 -14.76
C LEU A 106 -1.64 -3.28 -13.84
N ALA A 107 -2.80 -3.90 -13.65
CA ALA A 107 -2.90 -5.27 -13.13
C ALA A 107 -3.21 -6.24 -14.27
N TRP A 108 -2.89 -7.52 -14.09
CA TRP A 108 -3.09 -8.57 -15.09
C TRP A 108 -3.92 -9.72 -14.56
N GLY A 109 -4.93 -10.17 -15.31
CA GLY A 109 -5.63 -11.42 -15.05
C GLY A 109 -5.73 -12.29 -16.29
N GLU A 110 -5.50 -13.60 -16.17
CA GLU A 110 -5.49 -14.50 -17.33
C GLU A 110 -6.84 -14.52 -18.09
N ASN A 111 -7.96 -14.39 -17.37
CA ASN A 111 -9.31 -14.37 -17.95
C ASN A 111 -9.87 -12.94 -18.14
N VAL A 112 -9.10 -11.91 -17.79
CA VAL A 112 -9.54 -10.50 -17.79
C VAL A 112 -8.70 -9.66 -18.75
N GLY A 113 -7.44 -10.02 -18.96
CA GLY A 113 -6.45 -9.16 -19.61
C GLY A 113 -5.94 -8.07 -18.67
N TRP A 114 -5.52 -6.94 -19.26
CA TRP A 114 -5.01 -5.80 -18.53
C TRP A 114 -6.13 -4.99 -17.87
N VAL A 115 -5.95 -4.65 -16.60
CA VAL A 115 -6.79 -3.75 -15.81
C VAL A 115 -6.01 -2.48 -15.51
N ASN A 116 -6.49 -1.34 -16.00
CA ASN A 116 -5.88 -0.04 -15.83
C ASN A 116 -6.46 0.70 -14.62
N PHE A 117 -5.59 1.04 -13.67
CA PHE A 117 -5.96 1.73 -12.42
C PHE A 117 -6.07 3.25 -12.56
N ALA A 118 -5.40 3.84 -13.56
CA ALA A 118 -5.64 5.22 -13.97
C ALA A 118 -6.90 5.36 -14.86
N GLY A 119 -7.50 4.23 -15.27
CA GLY A 119 -8.61 4.15 -16.23
C GLY A 119 -9.90 4.85 -15.79
N GLY A 120 -10.08 5.13 -14.50
CA GLY A 120 -11.14 6.01 -14.01
C GLY A 120 -11.08 7.43 -14.59
N GLY A 121 -9.95 7.84 -15.19
CA GLY A 121 -9.84 9.04 -16.01
C GLY A 121 -10.70 9.05 -17.28
N LEU A 122 -11.21 7.89 -17.73
CA LEU A 122 -12.15 7.80 -18.85
C LEU A 122 -13.60 8.08 -18.41
N ALA A 123 -13.89 8.11 -17.11
CA ALA A 123 -15.17 8.58 -16.58
C ALA A 123 -15.27 10.11 -16.71
N ALA A 124 -16.49 10.64 -16.81
CA ALA A 124 -16.75 12.08 -16.83
C ALA A 124 -17.70 12.45 -15.67
N PRO A 125 -17.19 13.09 -14.59
CA PRO A 125 -15.80 13.49 -14.37
C PRO A 125 -14.85 12.30 -14.11
N PRO A 126 -13.53 12.48 -14.30
CA PRO A 126 -12.51 11.50 -13.93
C PRO A 126 -12.65 11.03 -12.47
N GLN A 127 -12.63 9.71 -12.26
CA GLN A 127 -12.65 9.10 -10.93
C GLN A 127 -11.68 7.90 -10.89
N PRO A 128 -10.36 8.12 -11.05
CA PRO A 128 -9.37 7.06 -10.93
C PRO A 128 -9.44 6.37 -9.58
N ALA A 129 -9.02 5.10 -9.57
CA ALA A 129 -8.82 4.38 -8.34
C ALA A 129 -7.83 5.17 -7.46
N ARG A 130 -8.10 5.32 -6.17
CA ARG A 130 -7.28 6.14 -5.27
C ARG A 130 -7.44 5.71 -3.82
N LEU A 131 -6.48 6.05 -2.98
CA LEU A 131 -6.61 5.93 -1.53
C LEU A 131 -7.24 7.19 -0.94
N ALA A 132 -8.19 7.04 -0.04
CA ALA A 132 -8.87 8.14 0.60
C ALA A 132 -9.28 7.81 2.03
N GLU A 133 -9.51 8.84 2.83
CA GLU A 133 -10.07 8.71 4.16
C GLU A 133 -11.45 8.04 4.16
N MET A 134 -11.69 7.20 5.16
CA MET A 134 -13.00 6.67 5.46
C MET A 134 -13.87 7.77 6.06
N SER A 135 -15.14 7.84 5.67
CA SER A 135 -16.07 8.89 6.13
C SER A 135 -16.37 8.86 7.63
N ALA A 136 -16.02 7.77 8.33
CA ALA A 136 -16.09 7.66 9.78
C ALA A 136 -14.80 8.12 10.51
N GLY A 137 -13.76 8.52 9.77
CA GLY A 137 -12.43 8.88 10.27
C GLY A 137 -11.56 7.67 10.63
N GLY A 138 -10.25 7.90 10.80
CA GLY A 138 -9.31 6.96 11.43
C GLY A 138 -8.86 5.77 10.57
N GLY A 139 -8.94 5.87 9.24
CA GLY A 139 -8.38 4.84 8.37
C GLY A 139 -8.64 5.08 6.89
N CYS A 140 -7.92 4.31 6.07
CA CYS A 140 -7.94 4.46 4.61
C CYS A 140 -8.81 3.42 3.92
N ARG A 141 -9.46 3.84 2.83
CA ARG A 141 -10.09 2.95 1.86
C ARG A 141 -9.72 3.29 0.44
N PHE A 142 -9.81 2.30 -0.44
CA PHE A 142 -9.82 2.57 -1.86
C PHE A 142 -11.15 3.21 -2.28
N ARG A 143 -11.08 4.06 -3.30
CA ARG A 143 -12.20 4.76 -3.94
C ARG A 143 -11.96 4.84 -5.44
N GLY A 144 -12.95 5.31 -6.20
CA GLY A 144 -12.89 5.43 -7.65
C GLY A 144 -13.00 4.11 -8.39
N PHE A 145 -12.44 4.06 -9.60
CA PHE A 145 -12.66 2.98 -10.54
C PHE A 145 -11.39 2.58 -11.29
N ALA A 146 -11.26 1.28 -11.55
CA ALA A 146 -10.31 0.73 -12.51
C ALA A 146 -11.08 0.15 -13.71
N TRP A 147 -10.42 0.07 -14.87
CA TRP A 147 -11.08 -0.34 -16.11
C TRP A 147 -10.30 -1.41 -16.86
N ALA A 148 -11.00 -2.37 -17.46
CA ALA A 148 -10.43 -3.35 -18.36
C ALA A 148 -11.35 -3.56 -19.58
N GLU A 149 -10.75 -3.75 -20.76
CA GLU A 149 -11.48 -3.95 -22.01
C GLU A 149 -12.48 -5.11 -21.95
N ASN A 150 -12.08 -6.24 -21.36
CA ASN A 150 -12.88 -7.46 -21.39
C ASN A 150 -13.96 -7.51 -20.30
N VAL A 151 -13.89 -6.66 -19.29
CA VAL A 151 -14.74 -6.76 -18.09
C VAL A 151 -15.36 -5.42 -17.64
N GLY A 152 -15.03 -4.32 -18.30
CA GLY A 152 -15.54 -3.00 -17.97
C GLY A 152 -14.97 -2.47 -16.65
N TRP A 153 -15.85 -1.92 -15.82
CA TRP A 153 -15.49 -1.18 -14.61
C TRP A 153 -15.41 -2.07 -13.37
N LEU A 154 -14.31 -1.94 -12.63
CA LEU A 154 -14.19 -2.36 -11.24
C LEU A 154 -14.48 -1.17 -10.32
N ASN A 155 -15.52 -1.29 -9.48
CA ASN A 155 -15.97 -0.23 -8.58
C ASN A 155 -15.36 -0.39 -7.19
N LEU A 156 -14.55 0.59 -6.77
CA LEU A 156 -13.95 0.67 -5.43
C LEU A 156 -14.63 1.73 -4.54
N ASP A 157 -15.59 2.50 -5.06
CA ASP A 157 -16.20 3.63 -4.33
C ASP A 157 -17.61 3.34 -3.78
N ASP A 158 -18.00 2.07 -3.64
CA ASP A 158 -19.28 1.75 -3.01
C ASP A 158 -19.32 2.20 -1.54
N ALA A 159 -20.49 2.63 -1.07
CA ALA A 159 -20.66 3.17 0.27
C ALA A 159 -20.68 2.08 1.36
N GLY A 160 -21.14 0.88 1.05
CA GLY A 160 -21.33 -0.22 2.01
C GLY A 160 -20.43 -1.44 1.79
N ARG A 161 -19.82 -1.58 0.61
CA ARG A 161 -18.99 -2.73 0.22
C ARG A 161 -17.72 -2.25 -0.47
N PHE A 162 -16.72 -1.95 0.35
CA PHE A 162 -15.47 -1.36 -0.10
C PHE A 162 -14.26 -2.13 0.41
N VAL A 163 -13.10 -1.75 -0.11
CA VAL A 163 -11.80 -2.28 0.29
C VAL A 163 -11.10 -1.24 1.15
N ALA A 164 -10.79 -1.58 2.39
CA ALA A 164 -10.04 -0.74 3.32
C ALA A 164 -8.66 -1.31 3.61
N LEU A 165 -7.75 -0.44 4.04
CA LEU A 165 -6.47 -0.87 4.60
C LEU A 165 -6.62 -1.07 6.11
N ALA A 166 -5.93 -2.06 6.65
CA ALA A 166 -5.84 -2.29 8.09
C ALA A 166 -5.11 -1.13 8.80
N THR A 167 -4.11 -0.54 8.14
CA THR A 167 -3.37 0.66 8.57
C THR A 167 -3.01 1.51 7.35
N SER A 168 -2.88 2.82 7.54
CA SER A 168 -2.50 3.74 6.46
C SER A 168 -1.09 3.44 5.95
N VAL A 169 -0.91 3.64 4.64
CA VAL A 169 0.38 3.53 3.93
C VAL A 169 0.81 4.87 3.34
N LEU A 170 0.12 5.96 3.70
CA LEU A 170 0.44 7.27 3.16
C LEU A 170 1.78 7.76 3.68
N LEU A 171 2.59 8.30 2.78
CA LEU A 171 3.82 8.99 3.17
C LEU A 171 3.49 10.19 4.06
N ALA A 172 4.30 10.36 5.11
CA ALA A 172 4.18 11.32 6.19
C ALA A 172 2.96 11.15 7.12
N ASP A 173 2.10 10.15 6.91
CA ASP A 173 1.05 9.76 7.86
C ASP A 173 1.66 8.83 8.91
N MET A 174 2.12 9.44 10.00
CA MET A 174 2.90 8.77 11.04
C MET A 174 2.05 8.33 12.22
N ASN A 175 0.80 8.77 12.31
CA ASN A 175 -0.17 8.23 13.26
C ASN A 175 -1.11 7.18 12.62
N CYS A 176 -1.02 6.99 11.30
CA CYS A 176 -1.79 6.07 10.46
C CYS A 176 -3.31 6.32 10.44
N ASP A 177 -3.76 7.57 10.56
CA ASP A 177 -5.17 7.93 10.57
C ASP A 177 -5.77 8.26 9.18
N CYS A 178 -4.96 8.10 8.11
CA CYS A 178 -5.25 8.41 6.71
C CYS A 178 -5.22 9.91 6.36
N THR A 179 -4.73 10.73 7.26
CA THR A 179 -4.50 12.15 7.04
C THR A 179 -3.00 12.43 7.17
N VAL A 180 -2.56 13.51 6.53
CA VAL A 180 -1.18 13.99 6.65
C VAL A 180 -1.31 15.42 7.14
N ASP A 181 -1.11 15.62 8.44
CA ASP A 181 -1.33 16.89 9.10
C ASP A 181 -0.39 17.12 10.29
N ILE A 182 -0.62 18.21 11.03
CA ILE A 182 0.23 18.60 12.17
C ILE A 182 0.34 17.51 13.26
N LEU A 183 -0.64 16.61 13.34
CA LEU A 183 -0.68 15.51 14.29
C LEU A 183 0.35 14.41 13.97
N ASP A 184 0.92 14.41 12.76
CA ASP A 184 1.99 13.48 12.36
C ASP A 184 3.38 13.90 12.86
N ILE A 185 3.57 15.16 13.26
CA ILE A 185 4.88 15.67 13.72
C ILE A 185 5.37 14.91 14.96
N ASN A 186 4.52 14.77 15.98
CA ASN A 186 4.92 14.10 17.22
C ASN A 186 5.23 12.60 17.01
N PRO A 187 4.40 11.82 16.29
CA PRO A 187 4.75 10.47 15.89
C PRO A 187 6.03 10.39 15.04
N PHE A 188 6.27 11.33 14.11
CA PHE A 188 7.50 11.38 13.32
C PHE A 188 8.74 11.59 14.19
N VAL A 189 8.69 12.56 15.11
CA VAL A 189 9.77 12.80 16.09
C VAL A 189 9.99 11.58 16.98
N LEU A 190 8.92 10.90 17.39
CA LEU A 190 9.03 9.65 18.14
C LEU A 190 9.71 8.56 17.31
N ALA A 191 9.35 8.39 16.04
CA ALA A 191 9.98 7.44 15.13
C ALA A 191 11.49 7.69 14.97
N LEU A 192 11.92 8.95 14.88
CA LEU A 192 13.34 9.31 14.77
C LEU A 192 14.12 9.09 16.07
N SER A 193 13.49 9.30 17.22
CA SER A 193 14.18 9.29 18.52
C SER A 193 14.13 7.93 19.23
N ASP A 194 13.02 7.20 19.08
CA ASP A 194 12.80 5.87 19.66
C ASP A 194 11.83 5.07 18.76
N PRO A 195 12.37 4.41 17.71
CA PRO A 195 11.60 3.55 16.80
C PRO A 195 10.78 2.46 17.52
N ALA A 196 11.27 1.96 18.66
CA ALA A 196 10.57 0.92 19.43
C ALA A 196 9.37 1.50 20.18
N ALA A 197 9.51 2.68 20.77
CA ALA A 197 8.39 3.39 21.38
C ALA A 197 7.36 3.83 20.34
N PHE A 198 7.79 4.23 19.13
CA PHE A 198 6.88 4.50 18.02
C PHE A 198 6.04 3.26 17.68
N ALA A 199 6.67 2.11 17.45
CA ALA A 199 5.96 0.87 17.11
C ALA A 199 5.00 0.41 18.24
N ALA A 200 5.32 0.72 19.50
CA ALA A 200 4.45 0.45 20.64
C ALA A 200 3.26 1.42 20.74
N ALA A 201 3.45 2.69 20.40
CA ALA A 201 2.42 3.73 20.45
C ALA A 201 1.46 3.67 19.24
N TYR A 202 1.97 3.29 18.07
CA TYR A 202 1.23 3.21 16.80
C TYR A 202 1.31 1.79 16.21
N PRO A 203 0.66 0.80 16.86
CA PRO A 203 0.78 -0.60 16.46
C PRO A 203 0.27 -0.83 15.03
N GLY A 204 1.08 -1.49 14.22
CA GLY A 204 0.77 -1.78 12.81
C GLY A 204 0.99 -0.60 11.86
N CYS A 205 1.31 0.60 12.37
CA CYS A 205 1.73 1.72 11.55
C CYS A 205 3.17 1.50 11.10
N SER A 206 3.39 1.56 9.78
CA SER A 206 4.71 1.33 9.21
C SER A 206 5.59 2.54 9.52
N ILE A 207 6.76 2.31 10.13
CA ILE A 207 7.72 3.40 10.33
C ILE A 207 8.14 4.02 8.99
N LEU A 208 8.17 3.21 7.92
CA LEU A 208 8.52 3.63 6.57
C LEU A 208 7.49 4.59 5.93
N ASN A 209 6.37 4.90 6.58
CA ASN A 209 5.58 6.08 6.19
C ASN A 209 6.41 7.37 6.33
N GLY A 210 7.44 7.36 7.19
CA GLY A 210 8.39 8.45 7.40
C GLY A 210 9.60 8.44 6.47
N ASP A 211 9.76 7.42 5.62
CA ASP A 211 10.83 7.36 4.60
C ASP A 211 10.36 8.12 3.36
N LEU A 212 10.80 9.38 3.27
CA LEU A 212 10.33 10.32 2.27
C LEU A 212 11.35 10.59 1.18
N ASN A 213 12.60 10.17 1.37
CA ASN A 213 13.63 10.19 0.34
C ASN A 213 13.75 8.84 -0.41
N ALA A 214 13.00 7.81 0.01
CA ALA A 214 12.97 6.46 -0.55
C ALA A 214 14.31 5.71 -0.42
N ASP A 215 14.98 5.82 0.71
CA ASP A 215 16.23 5.11 1.01
C ASP A 215 16.08 3.94 2.01
N ASP A 216 14.83 3.52 2.27
CA ASP A 216 14.43 2.48 3.21
C ASP A 216 14.80 2.78 4.68
N SER A 217 15.19 4.02 4.98
CA SER A 217 15.52 4.47 6.33
C SER A 217 14.62 5.64 6.74
N VAL A 218 14.44 5.79 8.04
CA VAL A 218 13.72 6.95 8.62
C VAL A 218 14.70 7.67 9.51
N ASP A 219 15.23 8.77 8.99
CA ASP A 219 16.27 9.53 9.67
C ASP A 219 16.15 11.05 9.44
N VAL A 220 17.22 11.78 9.80
CA VAL A 220 17.24 13.25 9.71
C VAL A 220 17.07 13.77 8.27
N LEU A 221 17.37 12.96 7.26
CA LEU A 221 17.22 13.30 5.85
C LEU A 221 15.75 13.39 5.42
N ASP A 222 14.84 12.74 6.15
CA ASP A 222 13.40 12.78 5.89
C ASP A 222 12.71 14.04 6.43
N ILE A 223 13.35 14.81 7.31
CA ILE A 223 12.74 15.98 7.96
C ILE A 223 12.29 17.03 6.94
N ASN A 224 13.15 17.37 5.97
CA ASN A 224 12.82 18.40 4.99
C ASN A 224 11.70 17.94 4.03
N PRO A 225 11.76 16.71 3.46
CA PRO A 225 10.62 16.15 2.75
C PRO A 225 9.33 16.09 3.58
N PHE A 226 9.41 15.77 4.88
CA PHE A 226 8.26 15.66 5.79
C PHE A 226 7.56 17.01 5.94
N ILE A 227 8.33 18.07 6.13
CA ILE A 227 7.81 19.44 6.16
C ILE A 227 7.14 19.81 4.84
N GLY A 228 7.70 19.38 3.70
CA GLY A 228 7.08 19.56 2.38
C GLY A 228 5.65 19.00 2.33
N ARG A 229 5.48 17.75 2.77
CA ARG A 229 4.18 17.04 2.80
C ARG A 229 3.13 17.76 3.65
N LEU A 230 3.52 18.29 4.81
CA LEU A 230 2.60 19.03 5.69
C LEU A 230 2.13 20.36 5.11
N SER A 231 2.95 20.97 4.25
CA SER A 231 2.71 22.30 3.73
C SER A 231 1.87 22.33 2.46
N GLY A 232 1.61 21.16 1.84
CA GLY A 232 0.84 21.04 0.60
C GLY A 232 1.52 21.72 -0.60
N PHE A 233 2.85 21.86 -0.58
CA PHE A 233 3.67 22.45 -1.64
C PHE A 233 4.65 21.44 -2.23
#